data_AF-A0A3D4QB13-F1
#
_entry.id   AF-A0A3D4QB13-F1
#
_cell.length_a   1.000
_cell.length_b   1.000
_cell.length_c   1.000
_cell.angle_alpha   90.00
_cell.angle_beta   90.00
_cell.angle_gamma   90.00
#
_symmetry.space_group_name_H-M   'P 1'
#
loop_
_entity.id
_entity.type
_entity.pdbx_description
1 polymer ?
#
loop_
_entity_poly.entity_id
_entity_poly.type
_entity_poly.pdbx_seq_one_letter_code
_entity_poly.pdbx_strand_id
1 'polypeptide(L)' 'MVKTSEMSMKMKREIAFTKEELAELNEAKKMPITFDDDCPETTPERALKFRRVNPLRQKKSI' A
#
# COMPACT_ATOMS: atom_id res chain seq x y z
N MET A 1 11.44 -0.39 -2.05
CA MET A 1 10.69 -0.69 -3.30
C MET A 1 11.59 -1.54 -4.17
N VAL A 2 11.17 -2.75 -4.53
CA VAL A 2 11.99 -3.67 -5.34
C VAL A 2 11.96 -3.22 -6.80
N LYS A 3 13.13 -3.15 -7.45
CA LYS A 3 13.26 -2.76 -8.86
C LYS A 3 13.04 -3.99 -9.74
N THR A 4 11.91 -4.03 -10.45
CA THR A 4 11.55 -5.15 -11.33
C THR A 4 12.42 -5.27 -12.58
N SER A 5 13.18 -4.22 -12.92
CA SER A 5 14.12 -4.17 -14.04
C SER A 5 15.32 -5.11 -13.87
N GLU A 6 15.75 -5.35 -12.63
CA GLU A 6 16.94 -6.15 -12.29
C GLU A 6 16.63 -7.65 -12.15
N MET A 7 15.36 -8.05 -12.26
CA MET A 7 14.94 -9.43 -12.06
C MET A 7 15.15 -10.30 -13.30
N SER A 8 15.69 -11.50 -13.11
CA SER A 8 15.84 -12.49 -14.17
C SER A 8 14.48 -12.96 -14.71
N MET A 9 14.45 -13.43 -15.95
CA MET A 9 13.21 -13.90 -16.59
C MET A 9 12.58 -15.09 -15.85
N LYS A 10 13.39 -15.92 -15.19
CA LYS A 10 12.90 -17.02 -14.35
C LYS A 10 12.19 -16.50 -13.10
N MET A 11 12.81 -15.55 -12.40
CA MET A 11 12.26 -14.95 -11.20
C MET A 11 10.97 -14.16 -11.48
N LYS A 12 10.90 -13.49 -12.63
CA LYS A 12 9.67 -12.81 -13.08
C LYS A 12 8.51 -13.76 -13.31
N ARG A 13 8.78 -14.99 -13.78
CA ARG A 13 7.74 -16.01 -14.00
C ARG A 13 7.27 -16.64 -12.70
N GLU A 14 8.19 -16.90 -11.77
CA GLU A 14 7.85 -17.44 -10.43
C GLU A 14 7.01 -16.46 -9.60
N ILE A 15 7.17 -15.16 -9.82
CA ILE A 15 6.47 -14.09 -9.07
C ILE A 15 5.24 -13.59 -9.83
N ALA A 16 5.05 -14.00 -11.09
CA ALA A 16 3.88 -13.59 -11.87
C ALA A 16 2.63 -14.30 -11.35
N PHE A 17 1.54 -13.54 -11.21
CA PHE A 17 0.22 -14.08 -10.91
C PHE A 17 -0.24 -15.06 -11.99
N THR A 18 -0.99 -16.07 -11.55
CA THR A 18 -1.72 -16.98 -12.42
C THR A 18 -2.87 -16.25 -13.13
N LYS A 19 -3.42 -16.88 -14.18
CA LYS A 19 -4.53 -16.29 -14.94
C LYS A 19 -5.79 -16.09 -14.08
N GLU A 20 -6.01 -16.99 -13.13
CA GLU A 20 -7.15 -16.96 -12.20
C GLU A 20 -7.00 -15.81 -11.20
N GLU A 21 -5.83 -15.69 -10.56
CA GLU A 21 -5.53 -14.57 -9.65
C GLU A 21 -5.62 -13.20 -10.34
N LEU A 22 -5.22 -13.11 -11.62
CA LEU A 22 -5.40 -11.88 -12.40
C LEU A 22 -6.88 -11.57 -12.68
N ALA A 23 -7.72 -12.58 -12.88
CA ALA A 23 -9.15 -12.39 -13.08
C ALA A 23 -9.82 -11.88 -11.80
N GLU A 24 -9.49 -12.48 -10.65
CA GLU A 24 -9.96 -12.04 -9.33
C GLU A 24 -9.54 -10.61 -9.03
N LEU A 25 -8.27 -10.24 -9.29
CA LEU A 25 -7.80 -8.86 -9.12
C LEU A 25 -8.56 -7.87 -10.01
N ASN A 26 -8.92 -8.27 -11.23
CA ASN A 26 -9.68 -7.41 -12.13
C ASN A 26 -11.14 -7.24 -11.68
N GLU A 27 -11.73 -8.27 -11.09
CA GLU A 27 -13.08 -8.22 -10.52
C GLU A 27 -13.10 -7.36 -9.25
N ALA A 28 -12.15 -7.58 -8.35
CA ALA A 28 -11.98 -6.77 -7.13
C ALA A 28 -11.77 -5.29 -7.45
N LYS A 29 -11.04 -4.96 -8.53
CA LYS A 29 -10.87 -3.56 -8.99
C LYS A 29 -12.16 -2.92 -9.49
N LYS A 30 -13.11 -3.71 -10.02
CA LYS A 30 -14.42 -3.19 -10.47
C LYS A 30 -15.34 -2.87 -9.30
N MET A 31 -15.12 -3.50 -8.15
CA MET A 31 -15.83 -3.17 -6.92
C MET A 31 -15.19 -1.91 -6.31
N PRO A 32 -15.87 -0.76 -6.32
CA PRO A 32 -15.32 0.45 -5.71
C PRO A 32 -15.19 0.24 -4.20
N ILE A 33 -14.08 0.71 -3.63
CA ILE A 33 -13.93 0.81 -2.18
C ILE A 33 -14.91 1.88 -1.71
N THR A 34 -15.97 1.48 -1.01
CA THR A 34 -16.97 2.40 -0.47
C THR A 34 -16.51 2.92 0.89
N PHE A 35 -16.30 4.23 0.98
CA PHE A 35 -16.10 4.92 2.25
C PHE A 35 -17.48 5.24 2.83
N ASP A 36 -17.91 4.41 3.78
CA ASP A 36 -19.18 4.57 4.52
C ASP A 36 -18.99 5.51 5.73
N ASP A 37 -20.07 5.84 6.44
CA ASP A 37 -20.09 6.61 7.67
C ASP A 37 -19.15 6.03 8.76
N ASP A 38 -18.93 4.71 8.73
CA ASP A 38 -17.98 4.00 9.60
C ASP A 38 -16.51 4.18 9.18
N CYS A 39 -16.24 4.50 7.91
CA CYS A 39 -14.91 4.72 7.36
C CYS A 39 -14.85 6.05 6.59
N PRO A 40 -14.95 7.19 7.30
CA PRO A 40 -14.98 8.49 6.66
C PRO A 40 -13.64 8.78 6.00
N GLU A 41 -13.69 9.43 4.84
CA GLU A 41 -12.48 9.92 4.18
C GLU A 41 -11.65 10.78 5.15
N THR A 42 -10.40 10.41 5.36
CA THR A 42 -9.46 11.21 6.16
C THR A 42 -9.04 12.42 5.35
N THR A 43 -9.74 13.53 5.56
CA THR A 43 -9.37 14.81 4.95
C THR A 43 -7.97 15.25 5.40
N PRO A 44 -7.22 15.99 4.57
CA PRO A 44 -5.89 16.49 4.93
C PRO A 44 -5.90 17.34 6.22
N GLU A 45 -6.98 18.09 6.47
CA GLU A 45 -7.16 18.83 7.72
C GLU A 45 -7.26 17.92 8.95
N ARG A 46 -7.93 16.77 8.80
CA ARG A 46 -8.05 15.74 9.84
C ARG A 46 -6.72 15.01 10.02
N ALA A 47 -5.97 14.80 8.94
CA ALA A 47 -4.65 14.19 8.97
C ALA A 47 -3.64 15.00 9.82
N LEU A 48 -3.69 16.33 9.73
CA LEU A 48 -2.85 17.24 10.52
C LEU A 48 -3.11 17.16 12.04
N LYS A 49 -4.27 16.66 12.46
CA LYS A 49 -4.61 16.48 13.88
C LYS A 49 -3.95 15.23 14.48
N PHE A 50 -3.50 14.27 13.67
CA PHE A 50 -2.78 13.11 14.19
C PHE A 50 -1.38 13.52 14.65
N ARG A 51 -1.07 13.23 15.91
CA ARG A 51 0.25 13.46 16.50
C ARG A 51 0.93 12.12 16.77
N ARG A 52 2.25 12.11 16.63
CA ARG A 52 3.05 10.94 17.02
C ARG A 52 2.91 10.73 18.53
N VAL A 53 2.45 9.53 18.91
CA VAL A 53 2.42 9.09 20.31
C VAL A 53 3.82 8.75 20.81
N ASN A 54 4.68 8.23 19.93
CA ASN A 54 6.07 7.93 20.26
C ASN A 54 6.97 9.13 19.93
N PRO A 55 7.65 9.76 20.91
CA PRO A 55 8.56 10.84 20.65
C PRO A 55 9.70 10.38 19.72
N LEU A 56 10.19 11.30 18.90
CA LEU A 56 11.38 11.07 18.08
C LEU A 56 12.56 10.75 19.00
N ARG A 57 13.25 9.63 18.76
CA ARG A 57 14.53 9.35 19.43
C ARG A 57 15.52 10.44 19.02
N GLN A 58 15.90 11.29 19.98
CA GLN A 58 16.98 12.24 19.78
C GLN A 58 18.27 11.45 19.58
N LYS A 59 18.85 11.51 18.38
CA LYS A 59 20.23 11.08 18.18
C LYS A 59 21.10 12.12 18.86
N LYS A 60 21.82 11.75 19.92
CA LYS A 60 22.91 12.59 20.44
C LYS A 60 23.90 12.79 19.29
N SER A 61 24.13 14.04 18.89
CA SER A 61 25.25 14.37 18.02
C SER A 61 26.53 13.95 18.73
N ILE A 62 27.33 13.13 18.07
CA ILE A 62 28.69 12.75 18.49
C ILE A 62 29.59 13.97 18.38
#